data_AF-A0A7J7ED05-F1
#
_entry.id   AF-A0A7J7ED05-F1
#
_cell.length_a   1.000
_cell.length_b   1.000
_cell.length_c   1.000
_cell.angle_alpha   90.00
_cell.angle_beta   90.00
_cell.angle_gamma   90.00
#
_symmetry.space_group_name_H-M   'P 1'
#
loop_
_entity.id
_entity.type
_entity.pdbx_description
1 polymer ?
#
loop_
_entity_poly.entity_id
_entity_poly.type
_entity_poly.pdbx_seq_one_letter_code
_entity_poly.pdbx_strand_id
1 'polypeptide(L)'
;CDGDHWGPHCSSRCQCKNKALCNPITGACHCSAGFRGWRCEDRCEQGTYGNDCHQRCQCQNGATCDHVTGECRCPPGYTGAFCEDLCPPGKHGPQCEQRCPCQNGGVCHHVTGECSCPSGWLGTVCGQPCPEGRFGKNCSQECQCHNGGTCDAATGQCRCSPGYTGERCQDECPVGTYGVRCAETCQCVNGGKCYHVSGSCLCEAGFAGEHCEARLCPEGVYGIKCDKQCPCHLDNTHRVTCSFHPHLSAVTPCLESVPASRAGRDSTVMKHVLLDSTGKLANRSAAAKTGLTVTVTNVLKSITLLTRKRIKRKVVMRDISNYLRMMTRKAGKTINGIDCSTPCPLGTYGVNCSSLCGCKNNAVCSPVDGSCTCKAGWHGVDCSISCPSGTWGFGCNLTCQCLNGGACNTLDGTCTCAPGWRGEKCELPCQDGTYGLNCAERCDCSHADGCHPTTGHCRCLPGWSGESQGPLLEVGNTPIYT
;
A
#
# COMPACT_ATOMS: atom_id res chain seq x y z
N CYS A 1 77.83 -49.94 5.75
CA CYS A 1 77.38 -49.76 4.35
C CYS A 1 77.10 -48.29 4.12
N ASP A 2 77.05 -47.88 2.86
CA ASP A 2 76.39 -46.66 2.40
C ASP A 2 74.87 -46.74 2.57
N GLY A 3 74.15 -45.64 2.36
CA GLY A 3 72.70 -45.56 2.57
C GLY A 3 71.84 -46.38 1.60
N ASP A 4 72.43 -46.87 0.50
CA ASP A 4 71.77 -47.69 -0.52
C ASP A 4 71.97 -49.22 -0.32
N HIS A 5 72.77 -49.67 0.65
CA HIS A 5 73.11 -51.09 0.83
C HIS A 5 73.09 -51.58 2.30
N TRP A 6 72.92 -52.89 2.47
CA TRP A 6 72.81 -53.56 3.77
C TRP A 6 73.36 -54.98 3.75
N GLY A 7 73.40 -55.62 4.93
CA GLY A 7 73.78 -57.01 5.11
C GLY A 7 75.29 -57.25 5.19
N PRO A 8 75.73 -58.51 5.33
CA PRO A 8 77.15 -58.86 5.36
C PRO A 8 77.83 -58.39 4.06
N HIS A 9 79.00 -57.75 4.20
CA HIS A 9 79.76 -57.14 3.11
C HIS A 9 78.95 -56.16 2.21
N CYS A 10 77.83 -55.61 2.71
CA CYS A 10 77.00 -54.62 2.01
C CYS A 10 76.51 -55.09 0.62
N SER A 11 76.36 -56.40 0.43
CA SER A 11 76.07 -57.00 -0.88
C SER A 11 74.57 -56.96 -1.26
N SER A 12 73.68 -56.55 -0.36
CA SER A 12 72.25 -56.42 -0.62
C SER A 12 71.85 -54.97 -0.78
N ARG A 13 71.17 -54.62 -1.88
CA ARG A 13 70.66 -53.25 -2.09
C ARG A 13 69.39 -53.00 -1.26
N CYS A 14 69.26 -51.80 -0.73
CA CYS A 14 68.08 -51.33 -0.02
C CYS A 14 66.91 -51.07 -0.99
N GLN A 15 65.69 -51.42 -0.56
CA GLN A 15 64.49 -51.39 -1.41
C GLN A 15 63.48 -50.29 -1.03
N CYS A 16 63.85 -49.46 -0.06
CA CYS A 16 63.03 -48.41 0.52
C CYS A 16 62.58 -47.36 -0.53
N LYS A 17 61.41 -46.77 -0.29
CA LYS A 17 60.76 -45.75 -1.13
C LYS A 17 60.74 -44.41 -0.39
N ASN A 18 60.30 -43.36 -1.07
CA ASN A 18 60.05 -42.03 -0.50
C ASN A 18 61.24 -41.45 0.31
N LYS A 19 62.47 -41.75 -0.13
CA LYS A 19 63.75 -41.35 0.51
C LYS A 19 63.97 -41.91 1.93
N ALA A 20 63.25 -42.95 2.33
CA ALA A 20 63.48 -43.67 3.58
C ALA A 20 64.84 -44.39 3.57
N LEU A 21 65.50 -44.44 4.72
CA LEU A 21 66.79 -45.12 4.92
C LEU A 21 66.58 -46.56 5.39
N CYS A 22 67.49 -47.45 5.03
CA CYS A 22 67.52 -48.83 5.50
C CYS A 22 68.43 -49.01 6.73
N ASN A 23 68.08 -49.95 7.60
CA ASN A 23 68.98 -50.48 8.60
C ASN A 23 70.12 -51.26 7.91
N PRO A 24 71.40 -50.92 8.14
CA PRO A 24 72.53 -51.52 7.42
C PRO A 24 72.78 -52.99 7.78
N ILE A 25 72.17 -53.52 8.84
CA ILE A 25 72.29 -54.92 9.27
C ILE A 25 71.12 -55.74 8.73
N THR A 26 69.88 -55.25 8.88
CA THR A 26 68.65 -56.04 8.62
C THR A 26 67.92 -55.66 7.33
N GLY A 27 68.29 -54.56 6.67
CA GLY A 27 67.61 -54.05 5.47
C GLY A 27 66.25 -53.39 5.72
N ALA A 28 65.72 -53.47 6.95
CA ALA A 28 64.43 -52.89 7.32
C ALA A 28 64.44 -51.36 7.14
N CYS A 29 63.40 -50.82 6.51
CA CYS A 29 63.29 -49.38 6.25
C CYS A 29 62.79 -48.63 7.50
N HIS A 30 63.39 -47.47 7.78
CA HIS A 30 62.85 -46.46 8.70
C HIS A 30 62.19 -45.37 7.87
N CYS A 31 60.89 -45.15 8.04
CA CYS A 31 60.14 -44.31 7.13
C CYS A 31 60.34 -42.82 7.41
N SER A 32 60.51 -42.07 6.33
CA SER A 32 60.44 -40.62 6.30
C SER A 32 59.03 -40.14 6.65
N ALA A 33 58.95 -38.91 7.15
CA ALA A 33 57.69 -38.32 7.61
C ALA A 33 56.59 -38.39 6.53
N GLY A 34 55.42 -38.89 6.94
CA GLY A 34 54.25 -39.06 6.08
C GLY A 34 54.16 -40.39 5.34
N PHE A 35 55.04 -41.36 5.60
CA PHE A 35 55.04 -42.67 4.97
C PHE A 35 55.13 -43.83 5.98
N ARG A 36 54.60 -44.99 5.57
CA ARG A 36 54.63 -46.26 6.30
C ARG A 36 54.66 -47.46 5.33
N GLY A 37 54.66 -48.67 5.87
CA GLY A 37 54.76 -49.90 5.09
C GLY A 37 56.20 -50.43 5.05
N TRP A 38 56.38 -51.69 4.66
CA TRP A 38 57.66 -52.41 4.79
C TRP A 38 58.81 -51.85 3.93
N ARG A 39 58.49 -51.08 2.87
CA ARG A 39 59.44 -50.25 2.10
C ARG A 39 59.10 -48.77 2.18
N CYS A 40 58.22 -48.34 3.08
CA CYS A 40 57.71 -46.98 3.16
C CYS A 40 56.97 -46.53 1.88
N GLU A 41 56.26 -47.45 1.21
CA GLU A 41 55.50 -47.15 -0.01
C GLU A 41 54.16 -46.43 0.24
N ASP A 42 53.52 -46.69 1.38
CA ASP A 42 52.19 -46.18 1.69
C ASP A 42 52.27 -44.82 2.38
N ARG A 43 51.25 -43.98 2.21
CA ARG A 43 51.09 -42.75 3.01
C ARG A 43 50.47 -43.07 4.37
N CYS A 44 50.59 -42.14 5.31
CA CYS A 44 49.84 -42.21 6.56
C CYS A 44 48.32 -42.21 6.34
N GLU A 45 47.61 -42.88 7.24
CA GLU A 45 46.14 -42.87 7.27
C GLU A 45 45.62 -41.53 7.80
N GLN A 46 44.40 -41.14 7.42
CA GLN A 46 43.80 -39.89 7.85
C GLN A 46 43.76 -39.80 9.39
N GLY A 47 44.27 -38.70 9.93
CA GLY A 47 44.44 -38.50 11.37
C GLY A 47 45.81 -38.93 11.93
N THR A 48 46.74 -39.41 11.08
CA THR A 48 48.13 -39.72 11.46
C THR A 48 49.14 -39.02 10.55
N TYR A 49 50.30 -38.65 11.12
CA TYR A 49 51.38 -37.95 10.43
C TYR A 49 52.76 -38.26 11.02
N GLY A 50 53.82 -37.70 10.44
CA GLY A 50 55.19 -37.78 10.95
C GLY A 50 55.91 -39.08 10.55
N ASN A 51 57.11 -39.30 11.11
CA ASN A 51 57.91 -40.50 10.81
C ASN A 51 57.17 -41.77 11.27
N ASP A 52 57.12 -42.75 10.38
CA ASP A 52 56.38 -44.02 10.54
C ASP A 52 54.90 -43.84 10.94
N CYS A 53 54.33 -42.65 10.71
CA CYS A 53 52.95 -42.26 11.04
C CYS A 53 52.59 -42.30 12.54
N HIS A 54 53.57 -42.20 13.44
CA HIS A 54 53.35 -42.31 14.90
C HIS A 54 52.65 -41.10 15.54
N GLN A 55 52.54 -39.95 14.86
CA GLN A 55 51.95 -38.74 15.45
C GLN A 55 50.47 -38.62 15.07
N ARG A 56 49.61 -38.26 16.02
CA ARG A 56 48.16 -38.11 15.79
C ARG A 56 47.80 -36.65 15.54
N CYS A 57 47.03 -36.40 14.48
CA CYS A 57 46.56 -35.06 14.14
C CYS A 57 45.54 -34.57 15.18
N GLN A 58 45.59 -33.26 15.49
CA GLN A 58 44.81 -32.61 16.56
C GLN A 58 43.68 -31.73 16.01
N CYS A 59 43.43 -31.79 14.71
CA CYS A 59 42.49 -30.93 14.00
C CYS A 59 41.02 -31.18 14.41
N GLN A 60 40.26 -30.11 14.54
CA GLN A 60 38.86 -30.10 14.98
C GLN A 60 37.88 -29.92 13.81
N ASN A 61 36.58 -29.91 14.11
CA ASN A 61 35.50 -29.56 13.17
C ASN A 61 35.48 -30.33 11.84
N GLY A 62 36.04 -31.55 11.80
CA GLY A 62 36.14 -32.39 10.60
C GLY A 62 37.29 -32.03 9.65
N ALA A 63 38.23 -31.20 10.09
CA ALA A 63 39.45 -30.89 9.34
C ALA A 63 40.34 -32.12 9.11
N THR A 64 41.10 -32.07 8.02
CA THR A 64 42.16 -33.06 7.73
C THR A 64 43.53 -32.46 8.01
N CYS A 65 44.55 -33.30 8.13
CA CYS A 65 45.94 -32.87 8.31
C CYS A 65 46.80 -33.25 7.10
N ASP A 66 47.88 -32.50 6.87
CA ASP A 66 48.97 -32.98 6.04
C ASP A 66 49.67 -34.18 6.70
N HIS A 67 50.00 -35.19 5.91
CA HIS A 67 50.57 -36.43 6.42
C HIS A 67 52.05 -36.30 6.80
N VAL A 68 52.78 -35.32 6.27
CA VAL A 68 54.19 -35.07 6.58
C VAL A 68 54.32 -34.17 7.80
N THR A 69 53.63 -33.02 7.82
CA THR A 69 53.79 -31.97 8.84
C THR A 69 52.78 -32.02 9.99
N GLY A 70 51.61 -32.62 9.76
CA GLY A 70 50.48 -32.58 10.70
C GLY A 70 49.64 -31.29 10.64
N GLU A 71 49.99 -30.34 9.77
CA GLU A 71 49.30 -29.06 9.61
C GLU A 71 47.83 -29.24 9.21
N CYS A 72 46.92 -28.55 9.88
CA CYS A 72 45.48 -28.74 9.72
C CYS A 72 44.91 -27.94 8.53
N ARG A 73 44.36 -28.64 7.55
CA ARG A 73 43.60 -28.07 6.43
C ARG A 73 42.14 -27.89 6.84
N CYS A 74 41.78 -26.66 7.18
CA CYS A 74 40.45 -26.34 7.69
C CYS A 74 39.33 -26.47 6.64
N PRO A 75 38.14 -26.98 7.03
CA PRO A 75 36.96 -26.95 6.19
C PRO A 75 36.42 -25.51 6.06
N PRO A 76 35.57 -25.24 5.05
CA PRO A 76 34.95 -23.93 4.89
C PRO A 76 34.20 -23.47 6.15
N GLY A 77 34.41 -22.20 6.54
CA GLY A 77 33.82 -21.62 7.74
C GLY A 77 34.65 -21.73 9.03
N TYR A 78 35.84 -22.33 8.98
CA TYR A 78 36.72 -22.51 10.15
C TYR A 78 38.15 -22.04 9.88
N THR A 79 38.85 -21.66 10.95
CA THR A 79 40.23 -21.17 10.98
C THR A 79 40.91 -21.50 12.32
N GLY A 80 42.13 -21.04 12.53
CA GLY A 80 42.99 -21.43 13.66
C GLY A 80 43.95 -22.57 13.31
N ALA A 81 44.94 -22.81 14.16
CA ALA A 81 46.00 -23.79 13.89
C ALA A 81 45.51 -25.25 13.91
N PHE A 82 44.42 -25.50 14.63
CA PHE A 82 43.74 -26.79 14.71
C PHE A 82 42.32 -26.73 14.13
N CYS A 83 41.97 -25.65 13.42
CA CYS A 83 40.63 -25.41 12.87
C CYS A 83 39.54 -25.31 13.95
N GLU A 84 39.91 -24.81 15.13
CA GLU A 84 39.08 -24.65 16.31
C GLU A 84 38.12 -23.45 16.23
N ASP A 85 38.54 -22.38 15.54
CA ASP A 85 37.81 -21.11 15.46
C ASP A 85 36.83 -21.08 14.27
N LEU A 86 35.72 -20.35 14.44
CA LEU A 86 34.84 -19.95 13.33
C LEU A 86 35.51 -18.83 12.51
N CYS A 87 35.10 -18.66 11.25
CA CYS A 87 35.55 -17.50 10.48
C CYS A 87 35.25 -16.17 11.21
N PRO A 88 36.19 -15.20 11.18
CA PRO A 88 36.02 -13.93 11.87
C PRO A 88 34.84 -13.11 11.28
N PRO A 89 34.19 -12.25 12.08
CA PRO A 89 33.03 -11.48 11.64
C PRO A 89 33.24 -10.75 10.31
N GLY A 90 32.29 -10.91 9.39
CA GLY A 90 32.37 -10.36 8.03
C GLY A 90 33.13 -11.23 7.02
N LYS A 91 33.56 -12.43 7.39
CA LYS A 91 34.17 -13.41 6.48
C LYS A 91 33.51 -14.79 6.52
N HIS A 92 33.64 -15.55 5.43
CA HIS A 92 33.12 -16.92 5.30
C HIS A 92 33.97 -17.79 4.35
N GLY A 93 33.56 -19.04 4.16
CA GLY A 93 34.08 -19.93 3.12
C GLY A 93 35.43 -20.60 3.45
N PRO A 94 36.10 -21.23 2.46
CA PRO A 94 37.41 -21.84 2.65
C PRO A 94 38.45 -20.80 3.08
N GLN A 95 39.28 -21.15 4.06
CA GLN A 95 40.34 -20.31 4.62
C GLN A 95 39.87 -18.92 5.13
N CYS A 96 38.55 -18.72 5.24
CA CYS A 96 37.94 -17.43 5.58
C CYS A 96 38.44 -16.28 4.70
N GLU A 97 38.59 -16.50 3.39
CA GLU A 97 39.01 -15.45 2.46
C GLU A 97 37.83 -14.63 1.89
N GLN A 98 36.64 -15.24 1.81
CA GLN A 98 35.47 -14.64 1.19
C GLN A 98 34.83 -13.62 2.13
N ARG A 99 34.45 -12.44 1.61
CA ARG A 99 33.80 -11.38 2.37
C ARG A 99 32.29 -11.57 2.36
N CYS A 100 31.68 -11.50 3.55
CA CYS A 100 30.23 -11.55 3.69
C CYS A 100 29.56 -10.37 2.97
N PRO A 101 28.51 -10.59 2.15
CA PRO A 101 27.84 -9.54 1.39
C PRO A 101 26.75 -8.79 2.18
N CYS A 102 26.49 -9.20 3.43
CA CYS A 102 25.35 -8.77 4.23
C CYS A 102 25.39 -7.28 4.62
N GLN A 103 24.26 -6.61 4.44
CA GLN A 103 24.06 -5.18 4.73
C GLN A 103 23.14 -5.00 5.95
N ASN A 104 23.01 -3.75 6.43
CA ASN A 104 22.04 -3.34 7.46
C ASN A 104 22.04 -4.17 8.76
N GLY A 105 23.19 -4.75 9.15
CA GLY A 105 23.32 -5.60 10.33
C GLY A 105 22.95 -7.08 10.13
N GLY A 106 22.79 -7.53 8.88
CA GLY A 106 22.59 -8.95 8.54
C GLY A 106 23.73 -9.84 9.03
N VAL A 107 23.38 -10.97 9.66
CA VAL A 107 24.34 -11.93 10.21
C VAL A 107 24.70 -12.97 9.14
N CYS A 108 25.99 -13.08 8.84
CA CYS A 108 26.53 -13.95 7.81
C CYS A 108 26.80 -15.37 8.32
N HIS A 109 26.39 -16.39 7.57
CA HIS A 109 26.69 -17.79 7.87
C HIS A 109 28.15 -18.12 7.53
N HIS A 110 28.98 -18.40 8.54
CA HIS A 110 30.43 -18.62 8.41
C HIS A 110 30.86 -19.62 7.31
N VAL A 111 30.10 -20.71 7.09
CA VAL A 111 30.37 -21.64 5.97
C VAL A 111 30.01 -21.05 4.59
N THR A 112 28.73 -20.70 4.38
CA THR A 112 28.15 -20.44 3.04
C THR A 112 28.17 -18.98 2.60
N GLY A 113 28.27 -18.02 3.52
CA GLY A 113 28.11 -16.59 3.25
C GLY A 113 26.66 -16.09 3.22
N GLU A 114 25.68 -16.96 3.47
CA GLU A 114 24.25 -16.60 3.46
C GLU A 114 23.89 -15.62 4.59
N CYS A 115 23.01 -14.66 4.30
CA CYS A 115 22.67 -13.58 5.22
C CYS A 115 21.33 -13.81 5.94
N SER A 116 21.37 -13.94 7.26
CA SER A 116 20.18 -13.88 8.12
C SER A 116 19.86 -12.43 8.44
N CYS A 117 18.72 -11.94 7.94
CA CYS A 117 18.36 -10.52 8.06
C CYS A 117 17.71 -10.16 9.41
N PRO A 118 18.02 -8.97 9.97
CA PRO A 118 17.29 -8.43 11.09
C PRO A 118 15.86 -8.04 10.69
N SER A 119 14.99 -7.85 11.69
CA SER A 119 13.62 -7.37 11.44
C SER A 119 13.63 -6.04 10.68
N GLY A 120 12.71 -5.89 9.73
CA GLY A 120 12.61 -4.70 8.88
C GLY A 120 13.40 -4.77 7.57
N TRP A 121 14.19 -5.84 7.34
CA TRP A 121 15.01 -6.02 6.13
C TRP A 121 14.80 -7.40 5.48
N LEU A 122 14.99 -7.44 4.15
CA LEU A 122 14.83 -8.63 3.30
C LEU A 122 15.85 -8.67 2.15
N GLY A 123 15.79 -9.77 1.39
CA GLY A 123 16.67 -10.04 0.26
C GLY A 123 17.95 -10.78 0.68
N THR A 124 18.61 -11.43 -0.26
CA THR A 124 19.78 -12.31 -0.02
C THR A 124 20.98 -11.63 0.64
N VAL A 125 21.01 -10.29 0.64
CA VAL A 125 22.06 -9.46 1.27
C VAL A 125 21.49 -8.47 2.30
N CYS A 126 20.21 -8.58 2.67
CA CYS A 126 19.52 -7.68 3.60
C CYS A 126 19.51 -6.18 3.19
N GLY A 127 19.68 -5.89 1.90
CA GLY A 127 19.74 -4.54 1.35
C GLY A 127 18.38 -3.88 1.08
N GLN A 128 17.27 -4.63 1.17
CA GLN A 128 15.93 -4.13 0.87
C GLN A 128 15.12 -3.97 2.18
N PRO A 129 14.47 -2.82 2.44
CA PRO A 129 13.58 -2.67 3.60
C PRO A 129 12.28 -3.45 3.37
N CYS A 130 11.52 -3.72 4.44
CA CYS A 130 10.18 -4.31 4.29
C CYS A 130 9.26 -3.43 3.42
N PRO A 131 8.42 -4.04 2.56
CA PRO A 131 7.40 -3.31 1.83
C PRO A 131 6.36 -2.75 2.80
N GLU A 132 5.70 -1.66 2.39
CA GLU A 132 4.69 -1.01 3.23
C GLU A 132 3.59 -1.98 3.66
N GLY A 133 3.15 -1.84 4.92
CA GLY A 133 2.19 -2.75 5.54
C GLY A 133 2.78 -4.08 6.03
N ARG A 134 4.10 -4.30 5.98
CA ARG A 134 4.74 -5.52 6.51
C ARG A 134 5.91 -5.23 7.46
N PHE A 135 6.12 -6.12 8.42
CA PHE A 135 7.15 -5.94 9.46
C PHE A 135 7.77 -7.26 9.97
N GLY A 136 8.80 -7.11 10.79
CA GLY A 136 9.46 -8.20 11.51
C GLY A 136 10.49 -8.96 10.67
N LYS A 137 10.92 -10.13 11.15
CA LYS A 137 11.86 -10.99 10.40
C LYS A 137 11.22 -11.47 9.11
N ASN A 138 11.99 -11.38 8.01
CA ASN A 138 11.57 -11.70 6.64
C ASN A 138 10.27 -11.00 6.20
N CYS A 139 9.90 -9.88 6.84
CA CYS A 139 8.68 -9.12 6.56
C CYS A 139 7.40 -9.98 6.57
N SER A 140 7.40 -11.02 7.42
CA SER A 140 6.38 -12.07 7.46
C SER A 140 5.08 -11.65 8.13
N GLN A 141 5.11 -10.61 8.96
CA GLN A 141 3.94 -10.10 9.68
C GLN A 141 3.31 -8.91 8.96
N GLU A 142 2.01 -8.74 9.10
CA GLU A 142 1.21 -7.70 8.43
C GLU A 142 0.73 -6.64 9.43
N CYS A 143 0.85 -5.38 9.05
CA CYS A 143 0.58 -4.24 9.91
C CYS A 143 -0.92 -3.95 10.01
N GLN A 144 -1.45 -3.94 11.23
CA GLN A 144 -2.89 -3.74 11.50
C GLN A 144 -3.24 -2.27 11.77
N CYS A 145 -2.57 -1.31 11.13
CA CYS A 145 -2.79 0.12 11.38
C CYS A 145 -4.05 0.62 10.65
N HIS A 146 -4.91 1.34 11.37
CA HIS A 146 -6.15 1.93 10.85
C HIS A 146 -5.96 3.42 10.49
N ASN A 147 -6.99 4.02 9.88
CA ASN A 147 -7.11 5.46 9.66
C ASN A 147 -5.89 6.14 8.99
N GLY A 148 -5.24 5.42 8.06
CA GLY A 148 -4.05 5.91 7.35
C GLY A 148 -2.80 6.03 8.22
N GLY A 149 -2.72 5.32 9.35
CA GLY A 149 -1.46 5.13 10.08
C GLY A 149 -0.51 4.19 9.34
N THR A 150 0.79 4.47 9.39
CA THR A 150 1.85 3.57 8.85
C THR A 150 2.48 2.78 10.00
N CYS A 151 3.15 1.66 9.73
CA CYS A 151 3.89 0.90 10.75
C CYS A 151 5.41 1.11 10.64
N ASP A 152 6.12 0.90 11.75
CA ASP A 152 7.55 0.65 11.74
C ASP A 152 7.86 -0.76 11.20
N ALA A 153 8.84 -0.87 10.30
CA ALA A 153 9.19 -2.11 9.61
C ALA A 153 9.86 -3.16 10.52
N ALA A 154 10.53 -2.75 11.60
CA ALA A 154 11.22 -3.68 12.50
C ALA A 154 10.29 -4.25 13.58
N THR A 155 9.40 -3.42 14.12
CA THR A 155 8.58 -3.70 15.31
C THR A 155 7.08 -3.87 15.04
N GLY A 156 6.57 -3.31 13.93
CA GLY A 156 5.14 -3.27 13.61
C GLY A 156 4.35 -2.18 14.33
N GLN A 157 4.98 -1.36 15.18
CA GLN A 157 4.29 -0.31 15.92
C GLN A 157 3.69 0.74 14.97
N CYS A 158 2.41 1.10 15.16
CA CYS A 158 1.73 2.06 14.32
C CYS A 158 2.08 3.52 14.67
N ARG A 159 2.37 4.32 13.66
CA ARG A 159 2.51 5.77 13.70
C ARG A 159 1.28 6.41 13.05
N CYS A 160 0.43 7.00 13.89
CA CYS A 160 -0.87 7.50 13.45
C CYS A 160 -0.80 8.79 12.63
N SER A 161 -1.71 8.88 11.66
CA SER A 161 -2.00 10.11 10.93
C SER A 161 -2.65 11.16 11.85
N PRO A 162 -2.61 12.46 11.51
CA PRO A 162 -3.16 13.53 12.34
C PRO A 162 -4.63 13.29 12.69
N GLY A 163 -4.99 13.49 13.95
CA GLY A 163 -6.36 13.29 14.45
C GLY A 163 -6.70 11.88 14.92
N TYR A 164 -5.75 10.94 14.94
CA TYR A 164 -5.96 9.57 15.40
C TYR A 164 -4.90 9.12 16.42
N THR A 165 -5.28 8.17 17.28
CA THR A 165 -4.49 7.67 18.40
C THR A 165 -4.79 6.19 18.75
N GLY A 166 -4.11 5.68 19.77
CA GLY A 166 -4.15 4.28 20.19
C GLY A 166 -3.18 3.38 19.40
N GLU A 167 -2.88 2.19 19.93
CA GLU A 167 -1.83 1.28 19.43
C GLU A 167 -1.93 0.90 17.95
N ARG A 168 -3.13 0.93 17.37
CA ARG A 168 -3.39 0.67 15.94
C ARG A 168 -4.07 1.85 15.23
N CYS A 169 -4.02 3.04 15.82
CA CYS A 169 -4.63 4.26 15.28
C CYS A 169 -6.15 4.17 15.08
N GLN A 170 -6.81 3.29 15.85
CA GLN A 170 -8.25 3.03 15.74
C GLN A 170 -9.13 4.14 16.33
N ASP A 171 -8.61 4.93 17.26
CA ASP A 171 -9.37 5.94 17.99
C ASP A 171 -9.15 7.34 17.40
N GLU A 172 -10.18 8.18 17.38
CA GLU A 172 -10.06 9.62 17.11
C GLU A 172 -9.40 10.34 18.29
N CYS A 173 -8.82 11.52 18.07
CA CYS A 173 -8.27 12.32 19.17
C CYS A 173 -9.34 12.70 20.21
N PRO A 174 -9.01 12.67 21.52
CA PRO A 174 -9.91 13.10 22.58
C PRO A 174 -10.49 14.50 22.34
N VAL A 175 -11.77 14.69 22.70
CA VAL A 175 -12.50 15.95 22.52
C VAL A 175 -11.70 17.13 23.12
N GLY A 176 -11.36 18.10 22.27
CA GLY A 176 -10.51 19.25 22.64
C GLY A 176 -9.04 19.10 22.28
N THR A 177 -8.62 18.01 21.64
CA THR A 177 -7.25 17.81 21.14
C THR A 177 -7.24 17.46 19.64
N TYR A 178 -6.12 17.76 18.96
CA TYR A 178 -5.98 17.53 17.53
C TYR A 178 -4.54 17.26 17.07
N GLY A 179 -4.38 16.92 15.79
CA GLY A 179 -3.08 16.83 15.13
C GLY A 179 -2.33 15.52 15.39
N VAL A 180 -1.01 15.52 15.18
CA VAL A 180 -0.17 14.32 15.29
C VAL A 180 -0.02 13.92 16.77
N ARG A 181 -0.38 12.67 17.10
CA ARG A 181 -0.48 12.14 18.48
C ARG A 181 -1.42 12.93 19.40
N CYS A 182 -2.35 13.73 18.86
CA CYS A 182 -3.26 14.58 19.62
C CYS A 182 -2.54 15.60 20.55
N ALA A 183 -1.35 16.05 20.14
CA ALA A 183 -0.50 16.92 20.97
C ALA A 183 -1.01 18.36 21.08
N GLU A 184 -1.79 18.83 20.10
CA GLU A 184 -2.30 20.20 20.06
C GLU A 184 -3.67 20.30 20.75
N THR A 185 -3.93 21.42 21.43
CA THR A 185 -5.19 21.68 22.15
C THR A 185 -6.06 22.68 21.38
N CYS A 186 -7.33 22.33 21.17
CA CYS A 186 -8.30 23.16 20.46
C CYS A 186 -8.65 24.42 21.26
N GLN A 187 -8.68 25.58 20.60
CA GLN A 187 -8.95 26.89 21.24
C GLN A 187 -10.42 27.34 21.11
N CYS A 188 -11.31 26.47 20.58
CA CYS A 188 -12.70 26.79 20.29
C CYS A 188 -13.49 27.22 21.54
N VAL A 189 -14.06 28.42 21.52
CA VAL A 189 -14.93 28.97 22.57
C VAL A 189 -16.41 28.90 22.17
N ASN A 190 -17.31 29.38 23.04
CA ASN A 190 -18.75 29.50 22.80
C ASN A 190 -19.48 28.19 22.37
N GLY A 191 -18.89 27.03 22.68
CA GLY A 191 -19.44 25.71 22.32
C GLY A 191 -19.09 25.21 20.93
N GLY A 192 -18.19 25.91 20.20
CA GLY A 192 -17.70 25.46 18.89
C GLY A 192 -17.04 24.08 18.94
N LYS A 193 -17.31 23.25 17.93
CA LYS A 193 -16.82 21.87 17.84
C LYS A 193 -15.49 21.83 17.10
N CYS A 194 -14.47 21.22 17.69
CA CYS A 194 -13.15 21.11 17.09
C CYS A 194 -13.05 19.92 16.13
N TYR A 195 -12.41 20.10 14.97
CA TYR A 195 -12.05 19.01 14.08
C TYR A 195 -10.75 18.32 14.54
N HIS A 196 -10.84 17.05 14.97
CA HIS A 196 -9.73 16.25 15.48
C HIS A 196 -8.48 16.20 14.57
N VAL A 197 -8.62 16.28 13.25
CA VAL A 197 -7.48 16.28 12.31
C VAL A 197 -6.73 17.62 12.31
N SER A 198 -7.46 18.73 12.29
CA SER A 198 -6.95 20.06 11.89
C SER A 198 -6.99 21.15 12.96
N GLY A 199 -7.71 20.93 14.08
CA GLY A 199 -7.88 21.91 15.15
C GLY A 199 -8.87 23.03 14.87
N SER A 200 -9.35 23.15 13.63
CA SER A 200 -10.30 24.18 13.21
C SER A 200 -11.66 24.03 13.92
N CYS A 201 -12.32 25.17 14.15
CA CYS A 201 -13.55 25.24 14.92
C CYS A 201 -14.80 25.34 14.02
N LEU A 202 -15.73 24.39 14.14
CA LEU A 202 -17.08 24.51 13.62
C LEU A 202 -17.95 25.26 14.63
N CYS A 203 -18.27 26.52 14.33
CA CYS A 203 -19.00 27.39 15.25
C CYS A 203 -20.49 27.03 15.37
N GLU A 204 -21.00 27.13 16.60
CA GLU A 204 -22.43 27.03 16.88
C GLU A 204 -23.21 28.26 16.38
N ALA A 205 -24.51 28.09 16.19
CA ALA A 205 -25.35 29.07 15.50
C ALA A 205 -25.32 30.46 16.16
N GLY A 206 -24.86 31.47 15.41
CA GLY A 206 -24.73 32.86 15.87
C GLY A 206 -23.31 33.29 16.23
N PHE A 207 -22.31 32.40 16.13
CA PHE A 207 -20.89 32.70 16.32
C PHE A 207 -20.06 32.53 15.05
N ALA A 208 -18.92 33.21 14.99
CA ALA A 208 -17.96 33.23 13.90
C ALA A 208 -16.55 33.58 14.43
N GLY A 209 -15.55 33.63 13.54
CA GLY A 209 -14.15 33.78 13.93
C GLY A 209 -13.38 32.47 13.83
N GLU A 210 -12.06 32.50 14.04
CA GLU A 210 -11.22 31.29 13.94
C GLU A 210 -11.47 30.32 15.10
N HIS A 211 -11.83 30.85 16.27
CA HIS A 211 -12.08 30.11 17.50
C HIS A 211 -13.53 30.27 17.97
N CYS A 212 -14.41 30.80 17.13
CA CYS A 212 -15.82 31.11 17.43
C CYS A 212 -16.01 32.21 18.49
N GLU A 213 -15.01 33.09 18.61
CA GLU A 213 -14.94 34.19 19.57
C GLU A 213 -15.87 35.36 19.24
N ALA A 214 -16.14 35.61 17.94
CA ALA A 214 -16.99 36.69 17.49
C ALA A 214 -18.47 36.29 17.44
N ARG A 215 -19.37 37.21 17.80
CA ARG A 215 -20.80 37.08 17.47
C ARG A 215 -21.03 37.46 16.01
N LEU A 216 -21.82 36.66 15.30
CA LEU A 216 -22.20 36.93 13.91
C LEU A 216 -23.06 38.20 13.78
N CYS A 217 -23.81 38.55 14.83
CA CYS A 217 -24.70 39.72 14.87
C CYS A 217 -24.45 40.61 16.10
N PRO A 218 -24.65 41.94 15.99
CA PRO A 218 -24.68 42.87 17.12
C PRO A 218 -25.74 42.51 18.18
N GLU A 219 -25.65 43.11 19.37
CA GLU A 219 -26.72 42.98 20.37
C GLU A 219 -28.06 43.52 19.83
N GLY A 220 -29.17 42.91 20.23
CA GLY A 220 -30.51 43.28 19.78
C GLY A 220 -30.98 42.69 18.44
N VAL A 221 -30.12 42.03 17.65
CA VAL A 221 -30.48 41.44 16.34
C VAL A 221 -29.98 40.00 16.13
N TYR A 222 -30.66 39.25 15.27
CA TYR A 222 -30.34 37.87 14.91
C TYR A 222 -30.69 37.53 13.45
N GLY A 223 -30.29 36.33 13.02
CA GLY A 223 -30.53 35.80 11.66
C GLY A 223 -29.31 35.92 10.76
N ILE A 224 -29.30 35.21 9.62
CA ILE A 224 -28.15 35.15 8.70
C ILE A 224 -27.78 36.49 8.03
N LYS A 225 -28.62 37.52 8.17
CA LYS A 225 -28.37 38.90 7.73
C LYS A 225 -28.43 39.91 8.88
N CYS A 226 -28.58 39.44 10.13
CA CYS A 226 -28.80 40.27 11.32
C CYS A 226 -29.99 41.25 11.16
N ASP A 227 -31.02 40.81 10.44
CA ASP A 227 -32.16 41.58 9.96
C ASP A 227 -33.41 41.44 10.85
N LYS A 228 -33.35 40.62 11.91
CA LYS A 228 -34.47 40.35 12.81
C LYS A 228 -34.17 40.84 14.22
N GLN A 229 -35.06 41.66 14.78
CA GLN A 229 -34.91 42.17 16.14
C GLN A 229 -35.17 41.07 17.18
N CYS A 230 -34.37 41.03 18.24
CA CYS A 230 -34.62 40.16 19.41
C CYS A 230 -35.97 40.51 20.06
N PRO A 231 -36.87 39.52 20.28
CA PRO A 231 -38.15 39.76 20.96
C PRO A 231 -37.94 39.85 22.49
N CYS A 232 -37.32 40.93 22.94
CA CYS A 232 -37.17 41.27 24.36
C CYS A 232 -38.32 42.20 24.83
N HIS A 233 -38.88 41.94 26.01
CA HIS A 233 -39.79 42.89 26.67
C HIS A 233 -38.98 43.86 27.54
N LEU A 234 -38.88 45.11 27.09
CA LEU A 234 -38.08 46.18 27.72
C LEU A 234 -38.39 46.38 29.22
N ASP A 235 -39.62 46.09 29.65
CA ASP A 235 -40.07 46.23 31.04
C ASP A 235 -39.39 45.24 32.02
N ASN A 236 -38.87 44.12 31.52
CA ASN A 236 -38.34 43.01 32.35
C ASN A 236 -36.94 42.51 31.95
N THR A 237 -36.40 42.90 30.79
CA THR A 237 -35.11 42.37 30.29
C THR A 237 -33.98 43.38 30.39
N HIS A 238 -33.03 43.15 31.31
CA HIS A 238 -31.95 44.10 31.61
C HIS A 238 -30.82 44.15 30.56
N ARG A 239 -30.85 43.27 29.54
CA ARG A 239 -29.92 43.24 28.41
C ARG A 239 -30.58 42.65 27.16
N VAL A 240 -30.40 43.29 25.99
CA VAL A 240 -31.12 42.97 24.74
C VAL A 240 -30.48 41.81 23.94
N THR A 241 -29.93 40.82 24.64
CA THR A 241 -29.16 39.72 24.03
C THR A 241 -30.01 38.45 23.91
N CYS A 242 -30.39 38.11 22.68
CA CYS A 242 -30.87 36.78 22.31
C CYS A 242 -29.90 35.68 22.77
N SER A 243 -30.45 34.54 23.20
CA SER A 243 -29.68 33.33 23.55
C SER A 243 -30.06 32.16 22.64
N PHE A 244 -29.09 31.67 21.86
CA PHE A 244 -29.22 30.43 21.09
C PHE A 244 -28.97 29.23 22.00
N HIS A 245 -29.83 28.22 21.94
CA HIS A 245 -29.72 26.98 22.72
C HIS A 245 -29.38 25.83 21.77
N PRO A 246 -28.25 25.09 21.93
CA PRO A 246 -27.78 24.12 20.93
C PRO A 246 -28.67 22.89 20.72
N HIS A 247 -29.75 22.73 21.50
CA HIS A 247 -30.73 21.65 21.34
C HIS A 247 -32.09 22.09 20.76
N LEU A 248 -32.30 23.37 20.47
CA LEU A 248 -33.49 23.87 19.79
C LEU A 248 -33.09 24.87 18.70
N SER A 249 -33.60 24.68 17.48
CA SER A 249 -33.42 25.60 16.34
C SER A 249 -34.24 26.91 16.49
N ALA A 250 -34.36 27.40 17.72
CA ALA A 250 -35.20 28.52 18.13
C ALA A 250 -34.39 29.53 18.95
N VAL A 251 -34.69 30.81 18.76
CA VAL A 251 -34.12 31.89 19.55
C VAL A 251 -34.89 31.99 20.86
N THR A 252 -34.19 31.82 21.99
CA THR A 252 -34.80 32.00 23.31
C THR A 252 -35.05 33.50 23.55
N PRO A 253 -36.23 33.91 24.06
CA PRO A 253 -36.42 35.27 24.53
C PRO A 253 -35.39 35.63 25.62
N CYS A 254 -35.15 36.93 25.75
CA CYS A 254 -33.97 37.48 26.41
C CYS A 254 -33.98 37.19 27.92
N LEU A 255 -32.82 36.84 28.49
CA LEU A 255 -32.70 36.31 29.86
C LEU A 255 -33.32 37.24 30.92
N GLU A 256 -34.27 36.70 31.68
CA GLU A 256 -34.77 37.33 32.91
C GLU A 256 -33.67 37.35 33.98
N SER A 257 -33.48 38.49 34.63
CA SER A 257 -32.57 38.66 35.76
C SER A 257 -33.37 39.04 37.01
N VAL A 258 -33.80 38.06 37.79
CA VAL A 258 -34.48 38.32 39.08
C VAL A 258 -33.44 38.81 40.10
N PRO A 259 -33.58 40.03 40.66
CA PRO A 259 -32.61 40.54 41.63
C PRO A 259 -32.70 39.78 42.96
N ALA A 260 -31.56 39.34 43.47
CA ALA A 260 -31.45 38.52 44.68
C ALA A 260 -31.63 39.33 45.99
N SER A 261 -32.81 39.93 46.20
CA SER A 261 -32.99 40.91 47.28
C SER A 261 -34.38 40.95 47.95
N ARG A 262 -34.96 39.79 48.32
CA ARG A 262 -35.65 39.54 49.63
C ARG A 262 -36.19 38.11 49.74
N ALA A 263 -36.44 37.67 50.98
CA ALA A 263 -36.79 36.30 51.40
C ALA A 263 -38.03 35.70 50.70
N GLY A 264 -38.17 34.37 50.59
CA GLY A 264 -37.24 33.30 50.97
C GLY A 264 -37.94 31.94 51.13
N ARG A 265 -37.18 30.84 51.01
CA ARG A 265 -37.62 29.43 51.19
C ARG A 265 -39.03 29.08 50.67
N ASP A 266 -39.16 28.89 49.36
CA ASP A 266 -39.68 27.61 48.88
C ASP A 266 -39.23 27.30 47.43
N SER A 267 -39.42 26.07 46.99
CA SER A 267 -38.95 25.60 45.67
C SER A 267 -39.95 25.94 44.55
N THR A 268 -39.57 26.78 43.59
CA THR A 268 -40.47 27.17 42.48
C THR A 268 -39.84 26.99 41.10
N VAL A 269 -40.46 26.09 40.33
CA VAL A 269 -40.14 25.63 38.97
C VAL A 269 -39.95 26.77 37.94
N MET A 270 -38.91 26.64 37.10
CA MET A 270 -38.73 27.43 35.87
C MET A 270 -39.93 27.28 34.93
N LYS A 271 -40.56 28.38 34.51
CA LYS A 271 -41.63 28.38 33.49
C LYS A 271 -41.10 28.81 32.13
N HIS A 272 -40.76 27.85 31.28
CA HIS A 272 -40.54 28.13 29.86
C HIS A 272 -41.86 28.51 29.17
N VAL A 273 -41.95 29.71 28.63
CA VAL A 273 -43.03 30.11 27.72
C VAL A 273 -42.65 29.68 26.30
N LEU A 274 -43.32 28.64 25.80
CA LEU A 274 -43.15 28.18 24.42
C LEU A 274 -44.09 28.95 23.49
N LEU A 275 -43.51 29.64 22.51
CA LEU A 275 -44.20 30.28 21.39
C LEU A 275 -44.06 29.41 20.14
N ASP A 276 -45.07 29.42 19.27
CA ASP A 276 -44.99 28.78 17.96
C ASP A 276 -44.28 29.66 16.90
N SER A 277 -44.15 29.14 15.68
CA SER A 277 -43.54 29.85 14.54
C SER A 277 -44.31 31.09 14.05
N THR A 278 -45.45 31.42 14.69
CA THR A 278 -46.24 32.64 14.45
C THR A 278 -46.24 33.59 15.66
N GLY A 279 -45.53 33.25 16.74
CA GLY A 279 -45.36 34.11 17.92
C GLY A 279 -46.51 34.09 18.92
N LYS A 280 -47.39 33.06 18.91
CA LYS A 280 -48.50 32.94 19.86
C LYS A 280 -48.20 31.96 21.00
N LEU A 281 -48.81 32.19 22.17
CA LEU A 281 -48.74 31.27 23.31
C LEU A 281 -49.38 29.92 22.96
N ALA A 282 -48.62 28.84 23.12
CA ALA A 282 -49.10 27.48 22.92
C ALA A 282 -50.01 27.02 24.07
N ASN A 283 -51.33 27.22 23.92
CA ASN A 283 -52.33 26.80 24.90
C ASN A 283 -52.41 25.26 24.99
N ARG A 284 -51.99 24.67 26.11
CA ARG A 284 -52.09 23.22 26.37
C ARG A 284 -53.33 22.90 27.21
N SER A 285 -54.31 22.24 26.59
CA SER A 285 -55.40 21.57 27.31
C SER A 285 -55.07 20.10 27.60
N ALA A 286 -55.53 19.63 28.76
CA ALA A 286 -55.53 18.24 29.23
C ALA A 286 -56.45 17.31 28.36
N ALA A 287 -56.49 15.97 28.46
CA ALA A 287 -55.61 14.85 28.88
C ALA A 287 -56.43 13.53 28.65
N ALA A 288 -56.30 12.34 29.25
CA ALA A 288 -55.44 11.76 30.30
C ALA A 288 -55.46 10.20 30.25
N LYS A 289 -54.37 9.54 30.70
CA LYS A 289 -54.28 8.11 31.11
C LYS A 289 -54.49 7.02 30.03
N THR A 290 -54.06 5.81 30.41
CA THR A 290 -54.13 4.48 29.73
C THR A 290 -53.43 4.37 28.35
N GLY A 291 -52.85 3.24 27.92
CA GLY A 291 -52.51 2.00 28.65
C GLY A 291 -53.23 0.76 28.12
N LEU A 292 -52.64 0.06 27.13
CA LEU A 292 -53.09 -1.29 26.71
C LEU A 292 -51.97 -2.12 26.04
N THR A 293 -51.69 -3.27 26.66
CA THR A 293 -51.31 -4.60 26.12
C THR A 293 -50.55 -4.78 24.79
N VAL A 294 -49.50 -5.61 24.85
CA VAL A 294 -48.98 -6.40 23.72
C VAL A 294 -49.76 -7.73 23.63
N THR A 295 -50.28 -8.09 22.45
CA THR A 295 -50.51 -9.51 22.09
C THR A 295 -50.45 -9.77 20.58
N VAL A 296 -49.76 -10.84 20.25
CA VAL A 296 -49.53 -11.44 18.93
C VAL A 296 -50.83 -11.93 18.28
N THR A 297 -50.96 -11.79 16.96
CA THR A 297 -51.33 -12.90 16.04
C THR A 297 -51.05 -12.57 14.58
N ASN A 298 -49.92 -13.05 14.07
CA ASN A 298 -49.82 -13.46 12.67
C ASN A 298 -50.32 -14.90 12.56
N VAL A 299 -50.86 -15.30 11.40
CA VAL A 299 -50.65 -16.61 10.71
C VAL A 299 -51.72 -16.82 9.62
N LEU A 300 -51.27 -17.27 8.43
CA LEU A 300 -52.06 -17.60 7.22
C LEU A 300 -52.76 -16.40 6.51
N LYS A 301 -52.79 -16.28 5.18
CA LYS A 301 -52.29 -17.18 4.10
C LYS A 301 -51.61 -16.38 2.99
N SER A 302 -50.44 -16.85 2.56
CA SER A 302 -49.97 -16.65 1.18
C SER A 302 -50.91 -17.41 0.23
N ILE A 303 -51.39 -16.74 -0.83
CA ILE A 303 -51.75 -17.25 -2.18
C ILE A 303 -52.56 -16.13 -2.88
N THR A 304 -51.86 -15.25 -3.61
CA THR A 304 -52.36 -14.50 -4.80
C THR A 304 -51.27 -13.63 -5.48
N LEU A 305 -49.99 -13.95 -5.31
CA LEU A 305 -48.98 -13.51 -6.29
C LEU A 305 -49.25 -14.22 -7.62
N LEU A 306 -49.99 -13.57 -8.53
CA LEU A 306 -49.85 -13.77 -9.99
C LEU A 306 -50.60 -12.72 -10.85
N THR A 307 -51.63 -12.03 -10.35
CA THR A 307 -52.52 -11.20 -11.20
C THR A 307 -52.28 -9.69 -11.21
N ARG A 308 -51.37 -9.13 -10.39
CA ARG A 308 -51.05 -7.67 -10.38
C ARG A 308 -50.00 -7.21 -11.41
N LYS A 309 -49.63 -8.05 -12.40
CA LYS A 309 -48.58 -7.73 -13.41
C LYS A 309 -49.08 -7.09 -14.72
N ARG A 310 -50.35 -6.63 -14.80
CA ARG A 310 -50.93 -5.99 -16.01
C ARG A 310 -51.38 -4.52 -15.89
N ILE A 311 -51.30 -3.88 -14.72
CA ILE A 311 -51.76 -2.47 -14.52
C ILE A 311 -50.60 -1.52 -14.12
N LYS A 312 -49.45 -1.62 -14.78
CA LYS A 312 -48.37 -0.59 -14.79
C LYS A 312 -47.75 -0.36 -16.18
N ARG A 313 -48.45 -0.70 -17.27
CA ARG A 313 -47.95 -0.57 -18.67
C ARG A 313 -48.79 0.37 -19.58
N LYS A 314 -49.73 1.14 -19.04
CA LYS A 314 -50.58 2.10 -19.81
C LYS A 314 -50.47 3.58 -19.40
N VAL A 315 -49.61 3.92 -18.44
CA VAL A 315 -49.39 5.33 -18.02
C VAL A 315 -48.13 5.92 -18.68
N VAL A 316 -47.04 5.16 -18.77
CA VAL A 316 -45.74 5.59 -19.31
C VAL A 316 -45.69 5.62 -20.85
N MET A 317 -46.79 6.04 -21.50
CA MET A 317 -46.92 6.18 -22.96
C MET A 317 -47.78 7.40 -23.34
N ARG A 318 -47.80 8.47 -22.51
CA ARG A 318 -48.50 9.72 -22.86
C ARG A 318 -47.65 11.01 -22.77
N ASP A 319 -46.46 10.95 -22.18
CA ASP A 319 -45.64 12.15 -21.93
C ASP A 319 -44.59 12.42 -23.03
N ILE A 320 -44.13 11.36 -23.73
CA ILE A 320 -43.09 11.45 -24.77
C ILE A 320 -43.54 12.35 -25.95
N SER A 321 -44.82 12.30 -26.34
CA SER A 321 -45.37 13.12 -27.43
C SER A 321 -45.50 14.61 -27.09
N ASN A 322 -45.46 14.99 -25.81
CA ASN A 322 -45.45 16.40 -25.40
C ASN A 322 -44.04 16.97 -25.36
N TYR A 323 -43.06 16.18 -24.88
CA TYR A 323 -41.65 16.58 -24.85
C TYR A 323 -41.12 16.94 -26.25
N LEU A 324 -41.44 16.12 -27.25
CA LEU A 324 -41.05 16.34 -28.65
C LEU A 324 -41.72 17.57 -29.32
N ARG A 325 -42.74 18.20 -28.71
CA ARG A 325 -43.43 19.37 -29.26
C ARG A 325 -42.83 20.73 -28.85
N MET A 326 -41.89 20.77 -27.89
CA MET A 326 -41.22 22.03 -27.51
C MET A 326 -40.03 22.39 -28.41
N MET A 327 -39.52 21.46 -29.23
CA MET A 327 -38.28 21.64 -30.01
C MET A 327 -38.43 22.45 -31.32
N THR A 328 -39.57 23.12 -31.56
CA THR A 328 -39.84 23.86 -32.81
C THR A 328 -40.51 25.24 -32.62
N ARG A 329 -39.79 26.17 -31.98
CA ARG A 329 -39.90 27.61 -32.31
C ARG A 329 -38.60 28.34 -31.98
N LYS A 330 -38.17 29.25 -32.87
CA LYS A 330 -36.80 29.80 -32.92
C LYS A 330 -36.78 31.30 -32.60
N ALA A 331 -35.63 31.74 -32.06
CA ALA A 331 -35.12 33.11 -31.98
C ALA A 331 -35.76 34.10 -30.98
N GLY A 332 -34.88 34.80 -30.26
CA GLY A 332 -35.07 36.23 -29.95
C GLY A 332 -35.76 36.61 -28.64
N LYS A 333 -35.12 36.38 -27.48
CA LYS A 333 -35.31 37.26 -26.31
C LYS A 333 -34.14 37.24 -25.33
N THR A 334 -33.83 38.42 -24.79
CA THR A 334 -32.77 38.67 -23.80
C THR A 334 -33.14 38.06 -22.45
N ILE A 335 -32.21 37.37 -21.79
CA ILE A 335 -32.45 36.70 -20.51
C ILE A 335 -32.29 37.70 -19.34
N ASN A 336 -33.29 38.57 -19.17
CA ASN A 336 -33.60 39.19 -17.87
C ASN A 336 -34.99 38.66 -17.45
N GLY A 337 -34.99 37.51 -16.78
CA GLY A 337 -36.20 36.81 -16.34
C GLY A 337 -36.67 37.23 -14.95
N ILE A 338 -37.99 37.16 -14.72
CA ILE A 338 -38.64 37.54 -13.44
C ILE A 338 -38.74 36.32 -12.49
N ASP A 339 -38.36 35.13 -12.96
CA ASP A 339 -38.43 33.85 -12.27
C ASP A 339 -37.18 33.00 -12.56
N CYS A 340 -36.77 32.17 -11.59
CA CYS A 340 -35.54 31.39 -11.60
C CYS A 340 -35.73 29.92 -12.04
N SER A 341 -36.90 29.56 -12.60
CA SER A 341 -37.24 28.17 -12.97
C SER A 341 -36.44 27.57 -14.14
N THR A 342 -35.53 28.30 -14.78
CA THR A 342 -34.72 27.82 -15.91
C THR A 342 -33.24 27.65 -15.53
N PRO A 343 -32.62 26.47 -15.74
CA PRO A 343 -31.19 26.28 -15.52
C PRO A 343 -30.35 27.02 -16.58
N CYS A 344 -29.07 27.24 -16.29
CA CYS A 344 -28.17 27.97 -17.19
C CYS A 344 -27.99 27.30 -18.57
N PRO A 345 -27.84 28.10 -19.64
CA PRO A 345 -27.46 27.61 -20.95
C PRO A 345 -26.18 26.76 -20.92
N LEU A 346 -26.11 25.74 -21.78
CA LEU A 346 -24.94 24.87 -21.90
C LEU A 346 -23.66 25.69 -22.15
N GLY A 347 -22.67 25.52 -21.27
CA GLY A 347 -21.42 26.28 -21.30
C GLY A 347 -21.40 27.54 -20.43
N THR A 348 -22.46 27.82 -19.66
CA THR A 348 -22.49 28.93 -18.68
C THR A 348 -22.85 28.46 -17.27
N TYR A 349 -22.37 29.18 -16.25
CA TYR A 349 -22.56 28.84 -14.84
C TYR A 349 -22.65 30.08 -13.93
N GLY A 350 -23.01 29.84 -12.66
CA GLY A 350 -23.00 30.86 -11.60
C GLY A 350 -24.26 31.72 -11.55
N VAL A 351 -24.23 32.74 -10.68
CA VAL A 351 -25.38 33.65 -10.50
C VAL A 351 -25.73 34.35 -11.82
N ASN A 352 -27.01 34.31 -12.19
CA ASN A 352 -27.52 34.80 -13.48
C ASN A 352 -26.76 34.24 -14.72
N CYS A 353 -26.09 33.09 -14.59
CA CYS A 353 -25.30 32.45 -15.64
C CYS A 353 -24.18 33.34 -16.21
N SER A 354 -23.62 34.21 -15.37
CA SER A 354 -22.66 35.26 -15.77
C SER A 354 -21.30 34.75 -16.24
N SER A 355 -20.95 33.50 -15.93
CA SER A 355 -19.60 32.95 -16.13
C SER A 355 -19.57 31.88 -17.22
N LEU A 356 -18.52 31.85 -18.05
CA LEU A 356 -18.33 30.89 -19.13
C LEU A 356 -17.49 29.68 -18.66
N CYS A 357 -17.94 28.46 -18.99
CA CYS A 357 -17.24 27.22 -18.66
C CYS A 357 -15.96 27.03 -19.49
N GLY A 358 -14.85 26.66 -18.84
CA GLY A 358 -13.55 26.43 -19.52
C GLY A 358 -13.35 25.04 -20.15
N CYS A 359 -14.24 24.09 -19.85
CA CYS A 359 -14.06 22.65 -20.07
C CYS A 359 -13.71 22.24 -21.51
N LYS A 360 -12.78 21.29 -21.66
CA LYS A 360 -12.30 20.70 -22.92
C LYS A 360 -12.92 19.33 -23.18
N ASN A 361 -12.55 18.71 -24.32
CA ASN A 361 -12.87 17.32 -24.67
C ASN A 361 -14.35 16.93 -24.54
N ASN A 362 -15.24 17.90 -24.82
CA ASN A 362 -16.69 17.81 -24.66
C ASN A 362 -17.14 17.31 -23.27
N ALA A 363 -16.40 17.64 -22.21
CA ALA A 363 -16.77 17.41 -20.81
C ALA A 363 -18.02 18.22 -20.42
N VAL A 364 -18.73 17.79 -19.37
CA VAL A 364 -20.00 18.41 -18.93
C VAL A 364 -19.71 19.40 -17.81
N CYS A 365 -20.03 20.68 -18.04
CA CYS A 365 -19.88 21.73 -17.03
C CYS A 365 -21.08 21.75 -16.06
N SER A 366 -20.80 21.92 -14.78
CA SER A 366 -21.80 22.23 -13.75
C SER A 366 -22.32 23.66 -13.91
N PRO A 367 -23.64 23.88 -14.01
CA PRO A 367 -24.23 25.22 -14.12
C PRO A 367 -24.19 26.01 -12.80
N VAL A 368 -23.82 25.38 -11.67
CA VAL A 368 -23.78 26.02 -10.35
C VAL A 368 -22.45 26.72 -10.12
N ASP A 369 -21.34 26.00 -10.30
CA ASP A 369 -19.99 26.39 -9.88
C ASP A 369 -18.94 26.33 -11.00
N GLY A 370 -19.31 25.88 -12.20
CA GLY A 370 -18.42 25.81 -13.36
C GLY A 370 -17.50 24.60 -13.38
N SER A 371 -17.63 23.68 -12.43
CA SER A 371 -16.81 22.47 -12.34
C SER A 371 -17.00 21.54 -13.56
N CYS A 372 -15.92 20.94 -14.05
CA CYS A 372 -15.93 20.12 -15.26
C CYS A 372 -16.00 18.62 -14.94
N THR A 373 -17.12 17.97 -15.26
CA THR A 373 -17.24 16.50 -15.22
C THR A 373 -16.58 15.90 -16.46
N CYS A 374 -15.35 15.41 -16.29
CA CYS A 374 -14.55 14.84 -17.38
C CYS A 374 -15.13 13.53 -17.91
N LYS A 375 -15.06 13.35 -19.23
CA LYS A 375 -15.37 12.08 -19.90
C LYS A 375 -14.28 11.03 -19.63
N ALA A 376 -14.59 9.78 -19.91
CA ALA A 376 -13.62 8.70 -19.82
C ALA A 376 -12.36 8.99 -20.64
N GLY A 377 -11.20 8.61 -20.10
CA GLY A 377 -9.89 8.90 -20.69
C GLY A 377 -9.29 10.27 -20.35
N TRP A 378 -10.01 11.14 -19.63
CA TRP A 378 -9.59 12.52 -19.33
C TRP A 378 -9.77 12.91 -17.85
N HIS A 379 -8.88 13.76 -17.35
CA HIS A 379 -8.92 14.39 -16.02
C HIS A 379 -8.30 15.80 -16.02
N GLY A 380 -8.16 16.39 -14.84
CA GLY A 380 -7.72 17.78 -14.64
C GLY A 380 -8.91 18.75 -14.57
N VAL A 381 -8.67 19.97 -14.07
CA VAL A 381 -9.73 20.95 -13.74
C VAL A 381 -10.58 21.40 -14.94
N ASP A 382 -10.02 21.35 -16.15
CA ASP A 382 -10.71 21.64 -17.41
C ASP A 382 -10.85 20.40 -18.32
N CYS A 383 -10.47 19.21 -17.84
CA CYS A 383 -10.46 17.96 -18.60
C CYS A 383 -9.52 17.93 -19.83
N SER A 384 -8.45 18.73 -19.83
CA SER A 384 -7.44 18.75 -20.90
C SER A 384 -6.42 17.59 -20.83
N ILE A 385 -6.26 16.93 -19.69
CA ILE A 385 -5.19 15.95 -19.45
C ILE A 385 -5.71 14.54 -19.69
N SER A 386 -5.01 13.74 -20.51
CA SER A 386 -5.30 12.32 -20.73
C SER A 386 -4.91 11.46 -19.53
N CYS A 387 -5.64 10.38 -19.23
CA CYS A 387 -5.33 9.52 -18.10
C CYS A 387 -3.88 8.98 -18.10
N PRO A 388 -3.17 8.99 -16.97
CA PRO A 388 -1.85 8.37 -16.85
C PRO A 388 -1.93 6.84 -16.95
N SER A 389 -0.86 6.23 -17.45
CA SER A 389 -0.70 4.79 -17.63
C SER A 389 -1.08 4.01 -16.37
N GLY A 390 -1.98 3.03 -16.51
CA GLY A 390 -2.51 2.25 -15.38
C GLY A 390 -3.82 2.80 -14.80
N THR A 391 -4.37 3.89 -15.34
CA THR A 391 -5.70 4.42 -14.97
C THR A 391 -6.61 4.64 -16.18
N TRP A 392 -7.93 4.54 -15.96
CA TRP A 392 -8.94 4.66 -17.01
C TRP A 392 -10.28 5.20 -16.48
N GLY A 393 -11.23 5.41 -17.38
CA GLY A 393 -12.60 5.81 -17.04
C GLY A 393 -12.75 7.30 -16.73
N PHE A 394 -13.93 7.69 -16.25
CA PHE A 394 -14.29 9.09 -15.99
C PHE A 394 -13.40 9.69 -14.90
N GLY A 395 -12.69 10.77 -15.20
CA GLY A 395 -11.74 11.38 -14.26
C GLY A 395 -10.55 10.49 -13.89
N CYS A 396 -10.31 9.41 -14.65
CA CYS A 396 -9.24 8.43 -14.40
C CYS A 396 -9.34 7.70 -13.05
N ASN A 397 -10.55 7.62 -12.48
CA ASN A 397 -10.80 7.09 -11.13
C ASN A 397 -10.86 5.55 -11.05
N LEU A 398 -10.50 4.83 -12.12
CA LEU A 398 -10.46 3.37 -12.15
C LEU A 398 -9.04 2.88 -12.47
N THR A 399 -8.50 1.98 -11.64
CA THR A 399 -7.20 1.34 -11.90
C THR A 399 -7.35 0.24 -12.95
N CYS A 400 -6.36 0.13 -13.84
CA CYS A 400 -6.26 -0.96 -14.81
C CYS A 400 -5.86 -2.27 -14.12
N GLN A 401 -6.43 -3.39 -14.59
CA GLN A 401 -6.23 -4.72 -13.99
C GLN A 401 -5.39 -5.67 -14.88
N CYS A 402 -4.64 -5.11 -15.84
CA CYS A 402 -3.82 -5.87 -16.76
C CYS A 402 -2.57 -6.42 -16.05
N LEU A 403 -2.36 -7.73 -16.15
CA LEU A 403 -1.22 -8.44 -15.58
C LEU A 403 -0.07 -8.55 -16.60
N ASN A 404 1.07 -9.09 -16.16
CA ASN A 404 2.18 -9.52 -17.03
C ASN A 404 2.67 -8.46 -18.03
N GLY A 405 2.64 -7.18 -17.66
CA GLY A 405 3.10 -6.07 -18.48
C GLY A 405 2.10 -5.61 -19.56
N GLY A 406 0.84 -6.06 -19.52
CA GLY A 406 -0.21 -5.58 -20.42
C GLY A 406 -0.54 -4.09 -20.19
N ALA A 407 -0.71 -3.35 -21.28
CA ALA A 407 -1.12 -1.95 -21.26
C ALA A 407 -2.65 -1.84 -21.37
N CYS A 408 -3.27 -0.85 -20.71
CA CYS A 408 -4.72 -0.65 -20.76
C CYS A 408 -5.14 0.52 -21.66
N ASN A 409 -6.33 0.40 -22.25
CA ASN A 409 -7.05 1.50 -22.87
C ASN A 409 -7.61 2.44 -21.78
N THR A 410 -7.31 3.74 -21.88
CA THR A 410 -7.73 4.76 -20.91
C THR A 410 -9.24 5.08 -20.95
N LEU A 411 -9.95 4.67 -22.01
CA LEU A 411 -11.39 4.89 -22.18
C LEU A 411 -12.23 3.84 -21.44
N ASP A 412 -11.90 2.55 -21.62
CA ASP A 412 -12.74 1.41 -21.24
C ASP A 412 -12.02 0.33 -20.41
N GLY A 413 -10.73 0.52 -20.12
CA GLY A 413 -9.93 -0.38 -19.28
C GLY A 413 -9.50 -1.68 -19.96
N THR A 414 -9.82 -1.88 -21.24
CA THR A 414 -9.45 -3.11 -21.98
C THR A 414 -7.94 -3.29 -22.08
N CYS A 415 -7.48 -4.53 -21.92
CA CYS A 415 -6.04 -4.84 -21.88
C CYS A 415 -5.49 -5.23 -23.26
N THR A 416 -4.31 -4.70 -23.59
CA THR A 416 -3.43 -5.12 -24.68
C THR A 416 -2.23 -5.82 -24.06
N CYS A 417 -2.13 -7.13 -24.28
CA CYS A 417 -1.19 -8.00 -23.59
C CYS A 417 0.20 -8.02 -24.23
N ALA A 418 1.22 -7.90 -23.39
CA ALA A 418 2.62 -8.00 -23.77
C ALA A 418 2.92 -9.36 -24.45
N PRO A 419 3.98 -9.45 -25.29
CA PRO A 419 4.33 -10.68 -25.97
C PRO A 419 4.44 -11.87 -25.03
N GLY A 420 3.81 -12.98 -25.40
CA GLY A 420 3.73 -14.19 -24.57
C GLY A 420 2.44 -14.36 -23.76
N TRP A 421 1.57 -13.35 -23.71
CA TRP A 421 0.37 -13.34 -22.86
C TRP A 421 -0.93 -12.98 -23.59
N ARG A 422 -2.05 -13.51 -23.09
CA ARG A 422 -3.42 -13.31 -23.59
C ARG A 422 -4.46 -13.44 -22.46
N GLY A 423 -5.74 -13.28 -22.81
CA GLY A 423 -6.85 -13.22 -21.86
C GLY A 423 -7.28 -11.77 -21.60
N GLU A 424 -8.46 -11.55 -21.02
CA GLU A 424 -9.01 -10.20 -20.83
C GLU A 424 -8.16 -9.33 -19.90
N LYS A 425 -7.32 -9.96 -19.06
CA LYS A 425 -6.39 -9.29 -18.13
C LYS A 425 -4.95 -9.75 -18.31
N CYS A 426 -4.63 -10.39 -19.45
CA CYS A 426 -3.30 -10.93 -19.74
C CYS A 426 -2.84 -12.00 -18.73
N GLU A 427 -3.80 -12.72 -18.15
CA GLU A 427 -3.61 -13.72 -17.10
C GLU A 427 -3.21 -15.11 -17.63
N LEU A 428 -3.34 -15.36 -18.93
CA LEU A 428 -3.01 -16.64 -19.57
C LEU A 428 -1.75 -16.50 -20.45
N PRO A 429 -0.85 -17.51 -20.49
CA PRO A 429 0.19 -17.56 -21.50
C PRO A 429 -0.41 -17.79 -22.91
N CYS A 430 0.40 -17.54 -23.95
CA CYS A 430 0.07 -17.96 -25.31
C CYS A 430 -0.24 -19.46 -25.37
N GLN A 431 -1.10 -19.82 -26.31
CA GLN A 431 -1.40 -21.21 -26.62
C GLN A 431 -0.30 -21.75 -27.54
N ASP A 432 0.01 -23.04 -27.43
CA ASP A 432 1.00 -23.66 -28.30
C ASP A 432 0.64 -23.44 -29.79
N GLY A 433 1.61 -22.94 -30.55
CA GLY A 433 1.39 -22.49 -31.93
C GLY A 433 1.09 -21.00 -32.10
N THR A 434 1.05 -20.19 -31.03
CA THR A 434 0.94 -18.71 -31.11
C THR A 434 2.01 -17.96 -30.33
N TYR A 435 2.32 -16.73 -30.78
CA TYR A 435 3.32 -15.86 -30.16
C TYR A 435 3.00 -14.36 -30.35
N GLY A 436 3.81 -13.49 -29.74
CA GLY A 436 3.76 -12.05 -29.96
C GLY A 436 2.67 -11.34 -29.14
N LEU A 437 2.43 -10.07 -29.45
CA LEU A 437 1.46 -9.21 -28.76
C LEU A 437 0.05 -9.84 -28.82
N ASN A 438 -0.66 -9.92 -27.68
CA ASN A 438 -1.93 -10.65 -27.54
C ASN A 438 -1.92 -12.12 -28.03
N CYS A 439 -0.75 -12.70 -28.29
CA CYS A 439 -0.59 -13.98 -28.99
C CYS A 439 -1.29 -14.02 -30.37
N ALA A 440 -1.28 -12.90 -31.09
CA ALA A 440 -1.94 -12.75 -32.39
C ALA A 440 -1.23 -13.49 -33.53
N GLU A 441 0.11 -13.62 -33.46
CA GLU A 441 0.91 -14.27 -34.48
C GLU A 441 0.90 -15.80 -34.31
N ARG A 442 1.05 -16.54 -35.42
CA ARG A 442 1.11 -18.00 -35.43
C ARG A 442 2.52 -18.49 -35.72
N CYS A 443 2.97 -19.52 -35.02
CA CYS A 443 4.23 -20.20 -35.30
C CYS A 443 4.19 -20.83 -36.71
N ASP A 444 4.96 -20.33 -37.67
CA ASP A 444 5.24 -21.03 -38.93
C ASP A 444 6.57 -21.78 -38.80
N CYS A 445 6.50 -23.00 -38.25
CA CYS A 445 7.65 -23.80 -37.88
C CYS A 445 7.53 -25.24 -38.39
N SER A 446 8.32 -25.59 -39.40
CA SER A 446 8.48 -26.99 -39.83
C SER A 446 9.51 -27.72 -38.96
N HIS A 447 9.28 -29.00 -38.69
CA HIS A 447 10.18 -29.88 -37.91
C HIS A 447 10.53 -29.36 -36.49
N ALA A 448 9.57 -28.72 -35.83
CA ALA A 448 9.71 -28.15 -34.49
C ALA A 448 8.52 -28.50 -33.59
N ASP A 449 8.76 -28.57 -32.28
CA ASP A 449 7.75 -28.80 -31.24
C ASP A 449 7.17 -27.44 -30.76
N GLY A 450 6.60 -26.69 -31.70
CA GLY A 450 6.10 -25.32 -31.49
C GLY A 450 7.18 -24.23 -31.57
N CYS A 451 6.88 -23.05 -31.04
CA CYS A 451 7.78 -21.89 -31.03
C CYS A 451 7.73 -21.11 -29.71
N HIS A 452 8.70 -20.20 -29.53
CA HIS A 452 8.84 -19.41 -28.31
C HIS A 452 7.78 -18.29 -28.23
N PRO A 453 6.95 -18.22 -27.17
CA PRO A 453 5.71 -17.43 -27.18
C PRO A 453 5.91 -15.90 -27.20
N THR A 454 7.12 -15.40 -26.91
CA THR A 454 7.41 -13.96 -27.00
C THR A 454 8.07 -13.54 -28.32
N THR A 455 8.74 -14.46 -29.03
CA THR A 455 9.63 -14.13 -30.18
C THR A 455 9.35 -14.91 -31.46
N GLY A 456 8.52 -15.95 -31.43
CA GLY A 456 8.23 -16.79 -32.61
C GLY A 456 9.33 -17.80 -32.97
N HIS A 457 10.46 -17.82 -32.25
CA HIS A 457 11.59 -18.68 -32.60
C HIS A 457 11.25 -20.17 -32.40
N CYS A 458 11.42 -20.98 -33.46
CA CYS A 458 11.02 -22.38 -33.48
C CYS A 458 11.80 -23.26 -32.50
N ARG A 459 11.12 -24.19 -31.82
CA ARG A 459 11.72 -25.18 -30.91
C ARG A 459 12.05 -26.45 -31.71
N CYS A 460 13.11 -26.39 -32.51
CA CYS A 460 13.51 -27.46 -33.43
C CYS A 460 13.60 -28.84 -32.75
N LEU A 461 13.11 -29.87 -33.44
CA LEU A 461 13.24 -31.26 -33.02
C LEU A 461 14.70 -31.74 -33.14
N PRO A 462 15.12 -32.79 -32.42
CA PRO A 462 16.47 -33.35 -32.54
C PRO A 462 16.85 -33.65 -34.00
N GLY A 463 18.00 -33.12 -34.42
CA GLY A 463 18.47 -33.19 -35.82
C GLY A 463 18.16 -31.95 -36.68
N TRP A 464 17.46 -30.95 -36.15
CA TRP A 464 17.09 -29.73 -36.86
C TRP A 464 17.60 -28.47 -36.13
N SER A 465 17.87 -27.40 -36.87
CA SER A 465 18.32 -26.09 -36.36
C SER A 465 17.74 -24.95 -37.21
N GLY A 466 17.52 -23.78 -36.62
CA GLY A 466 16.90 -22.64 -37.29
C GLY A 466 17.85 -21.44 -37.47
N GLU A 467 18.07 -21.03 -38.72
CA GLU A 467 18.70 -19.76 -39.09
C GLU A 467 17.97 -19.18 -40.31
N SER A 468 17.42 -17.96 -40.16
CA SER A 468 16.61 -17.33 -41.21
C SER A 468 17.45 -16.36 -42.04
N GLN A 469 17.66 -16.69 -43.32
CA GLN A 469 18.35 -15.81 -44.26
C GLN A 469 17.55 -14.51 -44.50
N GLY A 470 18.07 -13.39 -44.02
CA GLY A 470 17.78 -12.08 -44.60
C GLY A 470 18.65 -11.86 -45.85
N PRO A 471 18.19 -11.08 -46.86
CA PRO A 471 18.98 -10.81 -48.05
C PRO A 471 20.24 -9.98 -47.73
N LEU A 472 21.34 -10.28 -48.43
CA LEU A 472 22.56 -9.49 -48.39
C LEU A 472 22.29 -8.04 -48.86
N LEU A 473 22.43 -7.09 -47.95
CA LEU A 473 22.78 -5.71 -48.30
C LEU A 473 24.29 -5.55 -48.10
N GLU A 474 25.02 -5.43 -49.20
CA GLU A 474 26.43 -5.03 -49.15
C GLU A 474 26.55 -3.59 -48.66
N VAL A 475 26.92 -3.41 -47.39
CA VAL A 475 27.46 -2.13 -46.91
C VAL A 475 28.96 -2.15 -47.21
N GLY A 476 29.33 -1.67 -48.40
CA GLY A 476 30.70 -1.70 -48.88
C GLY A 476 31.67 -0.89 -48.00
N ASN A 477 32.88 -1.42 -47.81
CA ASN A 477 33.97 -0.71 -47.14
C ASN A 477 34.35 0.58 -47.88
N THR A 478 34.18 1.74 -47.24
CA THR A 478 34.95 2.96 -47.55
C THR A 478 35.48 3.58 -46.25
N PRO A 479 36.81 3.57 -46.03
CA PRO A 479 37.40 4.27 -44.89
C PRO A 479 37.57 5.75 -45.22
N ILE A 480 36.98 6.63 -44.42
CA ILE A 480 37.26 8.08 -44.49
C ILE A 480 38.24 8.44 -43.37
N TYR A 481 39.48 8.72 -43.78
CA TYR A 481 40.40 9.56 -43.01
C TYR A 481 40.00 11.03 -43.19
N THR A 482 39.64 11.71 -42.10
CA THR A 482 40.10 13.06 -41.68
C THR A 482 39.45 13.41 -40.35
#